data_AF-A0A1H1W263-F1
#
_entry.id   AF-A0A1H1W263-F1
#
_cell.length_a   1.000
_cell.length_b   1.000
_cell.length_c   1.000
_cell.angle_alpha   90.00
_cell.angle_beta   90.00
_cell.angle_gamma   90.00
#
_symmetry.space_group_name_H-M   'P 1'
#
loop_
_entity.id
_entity.type
_entity.pdbx_description
1 polymer ?
#
loop_
_entity_poly.entity_id
_entity_poly.type
_entity_poly.pdbx_seq_one_letter_code
_entity_poly.pdbx_strand_id
1 'polypeptide(L)'
;MQQITGYHAHVYFDASTIDQARALCEQAAALFALKMGRLHERPVGPHPDWSCQLAFEPELLGQVLPWLALNRRGLVVFLHPDTGNDLLDHTEHAIWMGAVRPLNLAIF
;
A
#
# COMPACT_ATOMS: atom_id res chain seq x y z
N MET A 1 -21.00 7.24 -11.04
CA MET A 1 -19.65 7.41 -10.45
C MET A 1 -19.22 6.03 -9.97
N GLN A 2 -17.99 5.60 -10.23
CA GLN A 2 -17.47 4.38 -9.60
C GLN A 2 -17.44 4.60 -8.09
N GLN A 3 -17.93 3.63 -7.32
CA GLN A 3 -17.94 3.68 -5.86
C GLN A 3 -16.64 3.07 -5.35
N ILE A 4 -15.93 3.80 -4.50
CA ILE A 4 -14.74 3.29 -3.82
C ILE A 4 -15.22 2.60 -2.54
N THR A 5 -14.90 1.32 -2.39
CA THR A 5 -15.29 0.51 -1.22
C THR A 5 -14.17 0.37 -0.19
N GLY A 6 -12.95 0.77 -0.53
CA GLY A 6 -11.78 0.64 0.32
C GLY A 6 -10.53 1.20 -0.35
N TYR A 7 -9.42 1.16 0.39
CA TYR A 7 -8.10 1.42 -0.13
C TYR A 7 -7.12 0.38 0.39
N HIS A 8 -6.13 0.07 -0.44
CA HIS A 8 -4.94 -0.64 -0.04
C HIS A 8 -3.72 0.24 -0.18
N ALA A 9 -2.88 0.30 0.86
CA ALA A 9 -1.51 0.79 0.79
C ALA A 9 -0.54 -0.37 0.92
N HIS A 10 0.34 -0.54 -0.06
CA HIS A 10 1.44 -1.50 -0.04
C HIS A 10 2.73 -0.75 0.27
N VAL A 11 3.27 -1.00 1.47
CA VAL A 11 4.59 -0.51 1.86
C VAL A 11 5.63 -1.44 1.25
N TYR A 12 6.44 -0.93 0.34
CA TYR A 12 7.50 -1.68 -0.32
C TYR A 12 8.83 -1.56 0.39
N PHE A 13 9.51 -2.70 0.49
CA PHE A 13 10.78 -2.85 1.18
C PHE A 13 11.60 -3.97 0.56
N ASP A 14 12.75 -4.25 1.16
CA ASP A 14 13.63 -5.36 0.85
C ASP A 14 14.30 -5.87 2.15
N ALA A 15 15.27 -6.78 2.00
CA ALA A 15 16.00 -7.34 3.13
C ALA A 15 16.71 -6.28 4.00
N SER A 16 17.11 -5.15 3.42
CA SER A 16 17.81 -4.08 4.16
C SER A 16 16.87 -3.16 4.94
N THR A 17 15.57 -3.19 4.64
CA THR A 17 14.56 -2.24 5.16
C THR A 17 13.38 -2.92 5.85
N ILE A 18 13.41 -4.24 6.05
CA ILE A 18 12.31 -5.02 6.63
C ILE A 18 11.87 -4.53 8.01
N ASP A 19 12.81 -4.23 8.92
CA ASP A 19 12.48 -3.79 10.28
C ASP A 19 11.83 -2.39 10.27
N GLN A 20 12.28 -1.52 9.35
CA GLN A 20 11.68 -0.22 9.13
C GLN A 20 10.25 -0.34 8.61
N ALA A 21 10.02 -1.22 7.63
CA ALA A 21 8.69 -1.44 7.07
C ALA A 21 7.73 -2.06 8.09
N ARG A 22 8.22 -3.04 8.88
CA ARG A 22 7.46 -3.64 9.99
C ARG A 22 7.03 -2.57 10.98
N ALA A 23 7.97 -1.77 11.47
CA ALA A 23 7.68 -0.72 12.45
C ALA A 23 6.65 0.30 11.92
N LEU A 24 6.77 0.70 10.65
CA LEU A 24 5.80 1.61 10.02
C LEU A 24 4.39 0.99 9.98
N CYS A 25 4.28 -0.27 9.56
CA CYS A 25 3.00 -0.95 9.40
C CYS A 25 2.32 -1.22 10.76
N GLU A 26 3.10 -1.66 11.76
CA GLU A 26 2.61 -1.87 13.12
C GLU A 26 2.15 -0.55 13.75
N GLN A 27 2.90 0.54 13.54
CA GLN A 27 2.50 1.85 14.03
C GLN A 27 1.22 2.36 13.33
N ALA A 28 1.09 2.15 12.02
CA ALA A 28 -0.13 2.50 11.29
C ALA A 28 -1.35 1.73 11.82
N ALA A 29 -1.19 0.42 12.07
CA ALA A 29 -2.24 -0.44 12.63
C ALA A 29 -2.61 -0.09 14.09
N ALA A 30 -1.67 0.48 14.85
CA ALA A 30 -1.94 0.97 16.20
C ALA A 30 -2.68 2.33 16.21
N LEU A 31 -2.49 3.16 15.19
CA LEU A 31 -3.04 4.52 15.12
C LEU A 31 -4.40 4.59 14.42
N PHE A 32 -4.64 3.72 13.43
CA PHE A 32 -5.82 3.79 12.58
C PHE A 32 -6.58 2.46 12.61
N ALA A 33 -7.90 2.53 12.38
CA ALA A 33 -8.74 1.35 12.22
C ALA A 33 -8.51 0.71 10.83
N LEU A 34 -7.29 0.21 10.60
CA LEU A 34 -6.87 -0.47 9.38
C LEU A 34 -6.42 -1.89 9.67
N LYS A 35 -6.43 -2.73 8.65
CA LYS A 35 -5.96 -4.11 8.71
C LYS A 35 -4.57 -4.23 8.11
N MET A 36 -3.59 -4.56 8.95
CA MET A 36 -2.25 -4.93 8.50
C MET A 36 -2.23 -6.37 7.98
N GLY A 37 -1.69 -6.54 6.79
CA GLY A 37 -1.45 -7.84 6.15
C GLY A 37 -0.14 -8.48 6.59
N ARG A 38 0.20 -9.61 5.97
CA ARG A 38 1.48 -10.28 6.19
C ARG A 38 2.63 -9.45 5.62
N LEU A 39 3.80 -9.48 6.26
CA LEU A 39 5.04 -9.06 5.63
C LEU A 39 5.49 -10.13 4.63
N HIS A 40 5.36 -9.83 3.34
CA HIS A 40 5.79 -10.69 2.25
C HIS A 40 7.24 -10.38 1.90
N GLU A 41 8.17 -11.24 2.32
CA GLU A 41 9.61 -11.16 2.01
C GLU A 41 9.94 -11.72 0.61
N ARG A 42 9.07 -11.44 -0.36
CA ARG A 42 9.20 -11.77 -1.78
C ARG A 42 8.15 -11.01 -2.59
N PRO A 43 8.36 -10.82 -3.91
CA PRO A 43 7.30 -10.37 -4.81
C PRO A 43 6.10 -11.32 -4.75
N VAL A 44 4.90 -10.76 -4.67
CA VAL A 44 3.63 -11.50 -4.63
C VAL A 44 2.61 -10.74 -5.48
N GLY A 45 1.90 -11.47 -6.33
CA GLY A 45 0.87 -10.89 -7.19
C GLY A 45 1.46 -9.82 -8.13
N PRO A 46 0.89 -8.60 -8.16
CA PRO A 46 1.35 -7.55 -9.06
C PRO A 46 2.55 -6.78 -8.50
N HIS A 47 2.94 -7.04 -7.25
CA HIS A 47 3.94 -6.22 -6.56
C HIS A 47 5.36 -6.71 -6.88
N PRO A 48 6.24 -5.83 -7.41
CA PRO A 48 7.58 -6.20 -7.85
C PRO A 48 8.59 -6.32 -6.71
N ASP A 49 8.28 -5.76 -5.53
CA ASP A 49 9.13 -5.73 -4.35
C ASP A 49 8.53 -6.56 -3.19
N TRP A 50 9.26 -6.67 -2.09
CA TRP A 50 8.69 -7.19 -0.84
C TRP A 50 7.68 -6.18 -0.32
N SER A 51 6.60 -6.64 0.30
CA SER A 51 5.52 -5.71 0.67
C SER A 51 4.72 -6.11 1.89
N CYS A 52 4.11 -5.11 2.52
CA CYS A 52 3.09 -5.27 3.55
C CYS A 52 1.89 -4.40 3.17
N GLN A 53 0.71 -5.02 3.10
CA GLN A 53 -0.55 -4.35 2.79
C GLN A 53 -1.16 -3.76 4.05
N LEU A 54 -1.69 -2.55 3.93
CA LEU A 54 -2.55 -1.89 4.91
C LEU A 54 -3.89 -1.64 4.23
N ALA A 55 -4.95 -2.29 4.70
CA ALA A 55 -6.30 -2.16 4.14
C ALA A 55 -7.20 -1.31 5.05
N PHE A 56 -7.93 -0.35 4.48
CA PHE A 56 -8.76 0.57 5.25
C PHE A 56 -9.95 1.13 4.48
N GLU A 57 -10.96 1.55 5.23
CA GLU A 57 -12.20 2.13 4.70
C GLU A 57 -11.96 3.53 4.09
N PRO A 58 -12.78 3.96 3.10
CA PRO A 58 -12.58 5.22 2.38
C PRO A 58 -12.47 6.47 3.27
N GLU A 59 -13.18 6.49 4.40
CA GLU A 59 -13.21 7.61 5.35
C GLU A 59 -11.85 7.85 6.04
N LEU A 60 -10.98 6.83 6.06
CA LEU A 60 -9.65 6.93 6.67
C LEU A 60 -8.60 7.51 5.71
N LEU A 61 -8.88 7.64 4.41
CA LEU A 61 -7.90 8.12 3.43
C LEU A 61 -7.27 9.45 3.85
N GLY A 62 -8.11 10.41 4.27
CA GLY A 62 -7.66 11.75 4.68
C GLY A 62 -6.75 11.76 5.92
N GLN A 63 -6.66 10.65 6.66
CA GLN A 63 -5.79 10.51 7.84
C GLN A 63 -4.56 9.65 7.50
N VAL A 64 -4.77 8.51 6.85
CA VAL A 64 -3.70 7.53 6.56
C VAL A 64 -2.73 8.05 5.51
N LEU A 65 -3.22 8.63 4.42
CA LEU A 65 -2.37 9.13 3.33
C LEU A 65 -1.37 10.20 3.81
N PRO A 66 -1.79 11.32 4.46
CA PRO A 66 -0.83 12.31 4.94
C PRO A 66 0.10 11.76 6.02
N TRP A 67 -0.38 10.85 6.87
CA TRP A 67 0.47 10.21 7.87
C TRP A 67 1.59 9.37 7.23
N LEU A 68 1.26 8.54 6.22
CA LEU A 68 2.25 7.77 5.47
C LEU A 68 3.24 8.69 4.74
N ALA A 69 2.76 9.77 4.13
CA ALA A 69 3.61 10.74 3.44
C ALA A 69 4.69 11.34 4.37
N LEU A 70 4.34 11.60 5.64
CA LEU A 70 5.26 12.16 6.64
C LEU A 70 6.14 11.10 7.32
N ASN A 71 5.65 9.86 7.48
CA ASN A 71 6.29 8.86 8.34
C ASN A 71 6.99 7.72 7.60
N ARG A 72 6.84 7.59 6.27
CA ARG A 72 7.43 6.48 5.49
C ARG A 72 8.97 6.44 5.49
N ARG A 73 9.66 7.50 5.90
CA ARG A 73 11.13 7.56 6.07
C ARG A 73 11.92 6.98 4.87
N GLY A 74 11.47 7.28 3.65
CA GLY A 74 12.12 6.84 2.41
C GLY A 74 11.53 5.58 1.78
N LEU A 75 10.75 4.76 2.49
CA LEU A 75 10.06 3.59 1.92
C LEU A 75 9.11 4.03 0.80
N VAL A 76 9.00 3.21 -0.24
CA VAL A 76 8.02 3.41 -1.31
C VAL A 76 6.66 2.91 -0.84
N VAL A 77 5.60 3.66 -1.13
CA VAL A 77 4.24 3.22 -0.86
C VAL A 77 3.42 3.32 -2.13
N PHE A 78 2.84 2.19 -2.54
CA PHE A 78 1.85 2.07 -3.59
C PHE A 78 0.46 2.06 -2.96
N LEU A 79 -0.42 2.99 -3.32
CA LEU A 79 -1.80 3.04 -2.85
C LEU A 79 -2.76 2.97 -4.03
N HIS A 80 -3.84 2.22 -3.88
CA HIS A 80 -4.93 2.21 -4.85
C HIS A 80 -6.30 2.12 -4.15
N PRO A 81 -7.37 2.64 -4.77
CA PRO A 81 -8.73 2.39 -4.33
C PRO A 81 -9.16 0.96 -4.68
N ASP A 82 -10.19 0.46 -4.02
CA ASP A 82 -10.94 -0.72 -4.44
C ASP A 82 -12.26 -0.26 -5.08
N THR A 83 -12.37 -0.41 -6.40
CA THR A 83 -13.58 -0.04 -7.18
C THR A 83 -14.30 -1.25 -7.79
N GLY A 84 -13.71 -2.44 -7.65
CA GLY A 84 -14.14 -3.67 -8.31
C GLY A 84 -13.55 -3.87 -9.70
N ASN A 85 -12.60 -3.03 -10.13
CA ASN A 85 -11.81 -3.23 -11.33
C ASN A 85 -10.32 -3.22 -10.97
N ASP A 86 -9.83 -4.38 -10.55
CA ASP A 86 -8.47 -4.54 -10.03
C ASP A 86 -7.40 -4.02 -10.99
N LEU A 87 -7.56 -4.25 -12.31
CA LEU A 87 -6.59 -3.77 -13.29
C LEU A 87 -6.51 -2.23 -13.30
N LEU A 88 -7.65 -1.54 -13.40
CA LEU A 88 -7.67 -0.07 -13.40
C LEU A 88 -7.25 0.51 -12.06
N ASP A 89 -7.64 -0.16 -10.96
CA ASP A 89 -7.25 0.22 -9.61
C ASP A 89 -5.72 0.20 -9.48
N HIS A 90 -5.05 -0.79 -10.07
CA HIS A 90 -3.61 -0.92 -10.02
C HIS A 90 -2.83 -0.12 -11.08
N THR A 91 -3.50 0.45 -12.09
CA THR A 91 -2.87 1.22 -13.17
C THR A 91 -3.28 2.68 -13.16
N GLU A 92 -4.49 2.97 -13.63
CA GLU A 92 -4.98 4.33 -13.86
C GLU A 92 -5.36 5.06 -12.56
N HIS A 93 -5.72 4.31 -11.52
CA HIS A 93 -6.10 4.87 -10.22
C HIS A 93 -4.96 4.79 -9.18
N ALA A 94 -3.76 4.40 -9.61
CA ALA A 94 -2.61 4.24 -8.74
C ALA A 94 -2.11 5.58 -8.17
N ILE A 95 -1.82 5.58 -6.87
CA ILE A 95 -1.24 6.71 -6.15
C ILE A 95 0.09 6.25 -5.57
N TRP A 96 1.15 7.02 -5.81
CA TRP A 96 2.51 6.67 -5.39
C TRP A 96 3.11 7.70 -4.45
N MET A 97 3.77 7.22 -3.40
CA MET A 97 4.66 8.00 -2.56
C MET A 97 6.10 7.48 -2.68
N GLY A 98 7.00 8.34 -3.14
CA GLY A 98 8.38 7.95 -3.46
C GLY A 98 8.52 7.56 -4.93
N ALA A 99 9.18 6.45 -5.20
CA ALA A 99 9.40 5.97 -6.57
C ALA A 99 8.16 5.21 -7.10
N VAL A 100 7.85 5.38 -8.38
CA VAL A 100 6.89 4.52 -9.09
C VAL A 100 7.57 3.21 -9.45
N ARG A 101 6.90 2.07 -9.22
CA ARG A 101 7.44 0.74 -9.53
C ARG A 101 6.66 0.09 -10.66
N PRO A 102 7.32 -0.66 -11.56
CA PRO A 102 6.65 -1.36 -12.65
C PRO A 102 5.95 -2.61 -12.11
N LEU A 103 4.64 -2.50 -11.85
CA LEU A 103 3.83 -3.64 -11.39
C LEU A 103 3.78 -4.75 -12.44
N ASN A 104 3.69 -6.00 -11.97
CA ASN A 104 3.45 -7.16 -12.84
C ASN A 104 1.94 -7.31 -13.12
N LEU A 105 1.48 -6.74 -14.24
CA LEU A 105 0.06 -6.69 -14.58
C LEU A 105 -0.48 -7.98 -15.22
N ALA A 106 0.36 -9.00 -15.47
CA ALA A 106 -0.04 -10.22 -16.16
C ALA A 106 -1.01 -11.12 -15.38
N ILE A 107 -1.34 -10.75 -14.15
CA ILE A 107 -2.17 -11.54 -13.23
C ILE A 107 -3.64 -11.08 -13.16
N PHE A 108 -3.97 -9.93 -13.76
CA PHE A 108 -5.32 -9.36 -13.76
C PHE A 108 -6.16 -9.88 -14.93
#